data_AF-A0AAN7EPT8-F1
#
_entry.id   AF-A0AAN7EPT8-F1
#
_cell.length_a   1.000
_cell.length_b   1.000
_cell.length_c   1.000
_cell.angle_alpha   90.00
_cell.angle_beta   90.00
_cell.angle_gamma   90.00
#
_symmetry.space_group_name_H-M   'P 1'
#
loop_
_entity.id
_entity.type
_entity.pdbx_description
1 polymer ?
#
loop_
_entity_poly.entity_id
_entity_poly.type
_entity_poly.pdbx_seq_one_letter_code
_entity_poly.pdbx_strand_id
1 'polypeptide(L)'
;MNQAKSIVFFSKKFSNQQRTTLANNLNLKQPGQKANYLGLPLKSGISESIAFEDVIIKAKSKLQRWKSKTLSNAGKTTFRYVASAIPSYIMSFVLPKKTFSKLDAMFRDFWWGSSSSSTKLCYLRAWDGICLPKSVRGIGLCRIHD
;
A
#
# COMPACT_ATOMS: atom_id res chain seq x y z
N MET A 1 -13.72 -0.50 27.41
CA MET A 1 -12.53 -0.59 26.53
C MET A 1 -12.09 -2.04 26.44
N ASN A 2 -11.92 -2.61 25.23
CA ASN A 2 -11.51 -4.02 25.09
C ASN A 2 -9.99 -4.14 25.25
N GLN A 3 -9.53 -4.58 26.41
CA GLN A 3 -8.10 -4.68 26.76
C GLN A 3 -7.33 -5.69 25.88
N ALA A 4 -8.00 -6.74 25.37
CA ALA A 4 -7.37 -7.72 24.49
C ALA A 4 -7.06 -7.17 23.09
N LYS A 5 -7.77 -6.12 22.66
CA LYS A 5 -7.59 -5.46 21.36
C LYS A 5 -6.88 -4.10 21.45
N SER A 6 -6.61 -3.63 22.67
CA SER A 6 -6.04 -2.30 22.92
C SER A 6 -4.55 -2.43 23.18
N ILE A 7 -3.76 -1.55 22.56
CA ILE A 7 -2.30 -1.51 22.66
C ILE A 7 -1.85 -0.09 22.91
N VAL A 8 -0.81 0.07 23.72
CA VAL A 8 -0.23 1.38 24.03
C VAL A 8 1.16 1.50 23.45
N PHE A 9 1.41 2.62 22.77
CA PHE A 9 2.73 3.02 22.32
C PHE A 9 3.25 4.15 23.18
N PHE A 10 4.48 4.00 23.66
CA PHE A 10 5.16 5.03 24.42
C PHE A 10 6.20 5.73 23.55
N SER A 11 6.34 7.04 23.75
CA SER A 11 7.40 7.81 23.12
C SER A 11 8.78 7.29 23.53
N LYS A 12 9.78 7.47 22.65
CA LYS A 12 11.18 7.09 22.90
C LYS A 12 11.77 7.75 24.17
N LYS A 13 11.18 8.86 24.63
CA LYS A 13 11.59 9.61 25.83
C LYS A 13 11.33 8.90 27.16
N PHE A 14 10.42 7.91 27.21
CA PHE A 14 10.13 7.17 28.44
C PHE A 14 11.14 6.04 28.66
N SER A 15 11.62 5.88 29.90
CA SER A 15 12.46 4.74 30.29
C SER A 15 11.66 3.44 30.26
N ASN A 16 12.31 2.29 30.06
CA ASN A 16 11.62 1.00 30.02
C ASN A 16 10.82 0.73 31.30
N GLN A 17 11.34 1.13 32.46
CA GLN A 17 10.63 1.01 33.73
C GLN A 17 9.32 1.81 33.74
N GLN A 18 9.35 3.09 33.33
CA GLN A 18 8.16 3.93 33.26
C GLN A 18 7.10 3.35 32.31
N ARG A 19 7.54 2.82 31.16
CA ARG A 19 6.62 2.18 30.20
C ARG A 19 5.92 0.99 30.85
N THR A 20 6.66 0.10 31.51
CA THR A 20 6.09 -1.11 32.12
C THR A 20 5.12 -0.76 33.24
N THR A 21 5.45 0.22 34.09
CA THR A 21 4.54 0.70 35.14
C THR A 21 3.23 1.26 34.57
N LEU A 22 3.32 2.14 33.56
CA LEU A 22 2.13 2.71 32.91
C LEU A 22 1.29 1.64 32.18
N ALA A 23 1.94 0.69 31.50
CA ALA A 23 1.24 -0.39 30.82
C ALA A 23 0.47 -1.29 31.80
N ASN A 24 1.09 -1.61 32.94
CA ASN A 24 0.48 -2.41 33.99
C ASN A 24 -0.71 -1.66 34.63
N ASN A 25 -0.57 -0.36 34.93
CA ASN A 25 -1.66 0.45 35.45
C ASN A 25 -2.86 0.51 34.50
N LEU A 26 -2.60 0.53 33.20
CA LEU A 26 -3.65 0.57 32.17
C LEU A 26 -4.22 -0.82 31.85
N ASN A 27 -3.63 -1.91 32.36
CA ASN A 27 -3.92 -3.29 31.95
C ASN A 27 -3.86 -3.49 30.42
N LEU A 28 -2.92 -2.80 29.76
CA LEU A 28 -2.76 -2.82 28.30
C LEU A 28 -1.43 -3.48 27.93
N LYS A 29 -1.47 -4.31 26.88
CA LYS A 29 -0.27 -4.94 26.36
C LYS A 29 0.62 -3.89 25.71
N GLN A 30 1.90 -3.89 26.06
CA GLN A 30 2.91 -3.25 25.22
C GLN A 30 3.15 -4.15 24.01
N PRO A 31 2.85 -3.68 22.80
CA PRO A 31 3.26 -4.43 21.63
C PRO A 31 4.79 -4.40 21.54
N GLY A 32 5.37 -5.54 21.13
CA GLY A 32 6.74 -5.56 20.67
C GLY A 32 6.94 -4.66 19.44
N GLN A 33 8.12 -4.73 18.83
CA GLN A 33 8.54 -3.86 17.72
C GLN A 33 7.60 -3.87 16.49
N LYS A 34 6.66 -4.82 16.38
CA LYS A 34 5.66 -4.91 15.32
C LYS A 34 4.25 -5.02 15.88
N ALA A 35 3.51 -3.91 15.86
CA ALA A 35 2.06 -3.94 16.01
C ALA A 35 1.41 -3.41 14.75
N ASN A 36 0.40 -4.13 14.27
CA ASN A 36 -0.33 -3.79 13.05
C ASN A 36 -1.73 -3.31 13.41
N TYR A 37 -2.15 -2.19 12.85
CA TYR A 37 -3.54 -1.76 12.82
C TYR A 37 -4.08 -1.88 11.41
N LEU A 38 -5.21 -2.58 11.26
CA LEU A 38 -5.85 -2.82 9.97
C LEU A 38 -4.93 -3.45 8.92
N GLY A 39 -3.83 -4.10 9.32
CA GLY A 39 -2.83 -4.68 8.41
C GLY A 39 -1.69 -3.75 8.01
N LEU A 40 -1.66 -2.54 8.57
CA LEU A 40 -0.58 -1.56 8.44
C LEU A 40 0.19 -1.44 9.76
N PRO A 41 1.52 -1.38 9.74
CA PRO A 41 2.31 -1.25 10.94
C PRO A 41 2.06 0.11 11.60
N LEU A 42 1.66 0.07 12.87
CA LEU A 42 1.55 1.24 13.72
C LEU A 42 2.94 1.73 14.08
N LYS A 43 3.15 3.04 13.93
CA LYS A 43 4.44 3.69 14.17
C LYS A 43 4.89 3.49 15.62
N SER A 44 5.80 2.54 15.82
CA SER A 44 6.73 2.52 16.94
C SER A 44 8.03 1.86 16.51
N GLY A 45 9.04 2.67 16.20
CA GLY A 45 10.41 2.23 16.00
C GLY A 45 10.74 1.49 14.69
N ILE A 46 9.76 1.06 13.89
CA ILE A 46 9.98 0.50 12.54
C ILE A 46 10.31 1.64 11.56
N SER A 47 11.30 1.44 10.69
CA SER A 47 11.58 2.39 9.62
C SER A 47 10.38 2.46 8.67
N GLU A 48 10.01 3.68 8.25
CA GLU A 48 8.93 3.90 7.28
C GLU A 48 9.13 3.03 6.03
N SER A 49 10.39 2.83 5.62
CA SER A 49 10.78 1.92 4.54
C SER A 49 10.22 0.50 4.70
N ILE A 50 10.46 -0.15 5.83
CA ILE A 50 10.05 -1.56 6.07
C ILE A 50 8.52 -1.64 6.15
N ALA A 51 7.91 -0.65 6.80
CA ALA A 51 6.47 -0.59 6.96
C ALA A 51 5.72 -0.56 5.62
N PHE A 52 6.26 0.19 4.66
CA PHE A 52 5.66 0.33 3.34
C PHE A 52 6.09 -0.77 2.36
N GLU A 53 7.16 -1.50 2.65
CA GLU A 53 7.55 -2.69 1.90
C GLU A 53 6.49 -3.79 2.00
N ASP A 54 5.95 -4.03 3.21
CA ASP A 54 4.84 -4.97 3.42
C ASP A 54 3.60 -4.60 2.59
N VAL A 55 3.33 -3.31 2.44
CA VAL A 55 2.22 -2.79 1.62
C VAL A 55 2.46 -3.07 0.14
N ILE A 56 3.68 -2.81 -0.35
CA ILE A 56 4.08 -3.11 -1.72
C ILE A 56 3.98 -4.62 -1.99
N ILE A 57 4.44 -5.46 -1.07
CA ILE A 57 4.38 -6.93 -1.19
C ILE A 57 2.91 -7.39 -1.29
N LYS A 58 2.03 -6.88 -0.43
CA LYS A 58 0.59 -7.20 -0.48
C LYS A 58 -0.06 -6.73 -1.79
N ALA A 59 0.26 -5.51 -2.24
CA ALA A 59 -0.21 -5.00 -3.53
C ALA A 59 0.28 -5.89 -4.68
N LYS A 60 1.56 -6.28 -4.67
CA LYS A 60 2.16 -7.18 -5.67
C LYS A 60 1.48 -8.54 -5.68
N SER A 61 1.25 -9.13 -4.51
CA SER A 61 0.56 -10.42 -4.39
C SER A 61 -0.87 -10.35 -4.96
N LYS A 62 -1.61 -9.28 -4.66
CA LYS A 62 -2.93 -9.02 -5.27
C LYS A 62 -2.83 -8.91 -6.79
N LEU A 63 -1.87 -8.14 -7.32
CA LEU A 63 -1.67 -8.00 -8.76
C LEU A 63 -1.27 -9.30 -9.44
N GLN A 64 -0.40 -10.12 -8.82
CA GLN A 64 0.04 -11.40 -9.37
C GLN A 64 -1.10 -12.43 -9.43
N ARG A 65 -2.02 -12.39 -8.47
CA ARG A 65 -3.24 -13.22 -8.50
C ARG A 65 -4.14 -12.88 -9.69
N TRP A 66 -4.07 -11.65 -10.18
CA TRP A 66 -4.73 -11.21 -11.40
C TRP A 66 -3.78 -11.45 -12.58
N LYS A 67 -4.00 -12.51 -13.36
CA LYS A 67 -3.19 -12.74 -14.57
C LYS A 67 -3.53 -11.70 -15.62
N SER A 68 -2.81 -10.58 -15.69
CA SER A 68 -3.11 -9.51 -16.67
C SER A 68 -3.04 -9.99 -18.12
N LYS A 69 -2.30 -11.08 -18.38
CA LYS A 69 -2.21 -11.78 -19.67
C LYS A 69 -3.45 -12.59 -20.06
N THR A 70 -4.32 -12.96 -19.11
CA THR A 70 -5.56 -13.73 -19.39
C THR A 70 -6.80 -12.84 -19.37
N LEU A 71 -6.68 -11.56 -19.04
CA LEU A 71 -7.78 -10.61 -19.05
C LEU A 71 -7.90 -9.96 -20.43
N SER A 72 -9.10 -9.97 -20.99
CA SER A 72 -9.43 -9.17 -22.18
C SER A 72 -9.23 -7.68 -21.89
N ASN A 73 -9.12 -6.85 -22.93
CA ASN A 73 -9.01 -5.39 -22.76
C ASN A 73 -10.19 -4.80 -21.95
N ALA A 74 -11.40 -5.35 -22.15
CA ALA A 74 -12.56 -5.01 -21.32
C ALA A 74 -12.38 -5.49 -19.88
N GLY A 75 -11.88 -6.71 -19.67
CA GLY A 75 -11.55 -7.23 -18.34
C GLY A 75 -10.51 -6.38 -17.60
N LYS A 76 -9.50 -5.85 -18.30
CA LYS A 76 -8.53 -4.91 -17.72
C LYS A 76 -9.18 -3.63 -17.19
N THR A 77 -10.33 -3.21 -17.67
CA THR A 77 -11.00 -2.03 -17.08
C THR A 77 -11.47 -2.26 -15.64
N THR A 78 -11.71 -3.52 -15.22
CA THR A 78 -12.02 -3.84 -13.82
C THR A 78 -10.83 -3.60 -12.88
N PHE A 79 -9.61 -3.66 -13.41
CA PHE A 79 -8.40 -3.30 -12.69
C PHE A 79 -8.45 -1.87 -12.16
N ARG A 80 -9.14 -0.96 -12.84
CA ARG A 80 -9.35 0.43 -12.40
C ARG A 80 -9.86 0.51 -10.96
N TYR A 81 -10.81 -0.35 -10.60
CA TYR A 81 -11.38 -0.36 -9.26
C TYR A 81 -10.36 -0.85 -8.22
N VAL A 82 -9.59 -1.88 -8.54
CA VAL A 82 -8.53 -2.41 -7.67
C VAL A 82 -7.40 -1.39 -7.49
N ALA A 83 -6.96 -0.78 -8.59
CA ALA A 83 -5.95 0.27 -8.61
C ALA A 83 -6.37 1.51 -7.81
N SER A 84 -7.67 1.81 -7.76
CA SER A 84 -8.21 2.93 -6.97
C SER A 84 -8.38 2.59 -5.48
N ALA A 85 -8.67 1.33 -5.15
CA ALA A 85 -8.86 0.89 -3.76
C ALA A 85 -7.57 0.82 -2.94
N ILE A 86 -6.44 0.50 -3.57
CA ILE A 86 -5.13 0.42 -2.90
C ILE A 86 -4.70 1.80 -2.35
N PRO A 87 -4.69 2.89 -3.14
CA PRO A 87 -4.45 4.25 -2.66
C PRO A 87 -5.39 4.65 -1.52
N SER A 88 -6.70 4.44 -1.66
CA SER A 88 -7.68 4.81 -0.63
C SER A 88 -7.40 4.14 0.72
N TYR A 89 -6.91 2.90 0.72
CA TYR A 89 -6.54 2.18 1.95
C TYR A 89 -5.29 2.76 2.62
N ILE A 90 -4.33 3.23 1.83
CA ILE A 90 -3.05 3.72 2.37
C ILE A 90 -3.06 5.23 2.60
N MET A 91 -4.01 5.98 2.03
CA MET A 91 -4.14 7.44 2.17
C MET A 91 -4.36 7.88 3.63
N SER A 92 -4.89 7.00 4.48
CA SER A 92 -4.96 7.21 5.93
C SER A 92 -3.57 7.32 6.60
N PHE A 93 -2.48 7.11 5.86
CA PHE A 93 -1.09 7.15 6.32
C PHE A 93 -0.24 8.07 5.45
N VAL A 94 0.67 8.82 6.08
CA VAL A 94 1.66 9.63 5.36
C VAL A 94 2.69 8.71 4.72
N LEU A 95 2.64 8.59 3.40
CA LEU A 95 3.50 7.74 2.59
C LEU A 95 4.70 8.50 2.00
N PRO A 96 5.90 7.89 1.95
CA PRO A 96 7.03 8.42 1.20
C PRO A 96 6.76 8.40 -0.30
N LYS A 97 7.19 9.46 -1.01
CA LYS A 97 7.11 9.58 -2.49
C LYS A 97 7.67 8.36 -3.24
N LYS A 98 8.72 7.73 -2.70
CA LYS A 98 9.32 6.51 -3.25
C LYS A 98 8.34 5.33 -3.31
N THR A 99 7.45 5.21 -2.32
CA THR A 99 6.45 4.13 -2.27
C THR A 99 5.38 4.33 -3.33
N PHE A 100 4.92 5.58 -3.52
CA PHE A 100 3.98 5.94 -4.59
C PHE A 100 4.54 5.59 -5.97
N SER A 101 5.78 6.00 -6.25
CA SER A 101 6.44 5.72 -7.53
C SER A 101 6.57 4.21 -7.82
N LYS A 102 6.84 3.39 -6.79
CA LYS A 102 6.92 1.93 -6.93
C LYS A 102 5.55 1.31 -7.24
N LEU A 103 4.49 1.76 -6.57
CA LEU A 103 3.13 1.28 -6.82
C LEU A 103 2.62 1.69 -8.21
N ASP A 104 2.88 2.93 -8.64
CA ASP A 104 2.55 3.39 -9.99
C ASP A 104 3.27 2.56 -11.07
N ALA A 105 4.55 2.25 -10.87
CA ALA A 105 5.30 1.38 -11.76
C ALA A 105 4.66 -0.02 -11.86
N MET A 106 4.24 -0.60 -10.73
CA MET A 106 3.58 -1.90 -10.72
C MET A 106 2.22 -1.90 -11.42
N PHE A 107 1.42 -0.84 -11.24
CA PHE A 107 0.14 -0.70 -11.95
C PHE A 107 0.33 -0.54 -13.45
N ARG A 108 1.37 0.21 -13.85
CA ARG A 108 1.77 0.35 -15.25
C ARG A 108 2.21 -0.98 -15.86
N ASP A 109 3.07 -1.72 -15.16
CA ASP A 109 3.55 -3.03 -15.62
C ASP A 109 2.40 -4.04 -15.75
N PHE A 110 1.47 -4.02 -14.80
CA PHE A 110 0.26 -4.84 -14.85
C PHE A 110 -0.60 -4.52 -16.08
N TRP A 111 -0.88 -3.23 -16.31
CA TRP A 111 -1.75 -2.77 -17.40
C TRP A 111 -1.22 -3.19 -18.77
N TRP A 112 0.08 -2.98 -18.98
CA TRP A 112 0.75 -3.30 -20.25
C TRP A 112 1.17 -4.77 -20.39
N GLY A 113 1.07 -5.56 -19.31
CA GLY A 113 1.35 -7.00 -19.36
C GLY A 113 2.85 -7.34 -19.40
N SER A 114 3.71 -6.43 -18.93
CA SER A 114 5.14 -6.66 -18.81
C SER A 114 5.39 -7.73 -17.75
N SER A 115 5.76 -8.93 -18.18
CA SER A 115 6.33 -9.97 -17.32
C SER A 115 7.83 -9.99 -17.57
N SER A 116 8.62 -10.21 -16.51
CA SER A 116 10.10 -10.14 -16.53
C SER A 116 10.80 -11.06 -17.53
N SER A 117 10.07 -11.85 -18.32
CA SER A 117 10.58 -12.83 -19.27
C SER A 117 10.19 -12.57 -20.73
N SER A 118 9.39 -11.55 -21.05
CA SER A 118 8.93 -11.34 -22.43
C SER A 118 9.03 -9.87 -22.82
N THR A 119 9.93 -9.60 -23.77
CA THR A 119 10.03 -8.48 -24.71
C THR A 119 9.42 -7.17 -24.23
N LYS A 120 10.25 -6.13 -24.07
CA LYS A 120 9.84 -4.74 -23.79
C LYS A 120 8.57 -4.39 -24.57
N LEU A 121 7.41 -4.51 -23.92
CA LEU A 121 6.14 -4.08 -24.50
C LEU A 121 6.24 -2.56 -24.59
N CYS A 122 6.32 -2.04 -25.80
CA CYS A 122 6.24 -0.60 -26.03
C CYS A 122 4.92 -0.12 -25.41
N TYR A 123 5.03 0.78 -24.43
CA TYR A 123 3.88 1.45 -23.85
C TYR A 123 3.19 2.23 -24.98
N LEU A 124 2.06 1.72 -25.49
CA LEU A 124 1.35 2.34 -26.62
C LEU A 124 0.81 3.74 -26.29
N ARG A 125 0.78 4.09 -24.99
CA ARG A 125 0.36 5.40 -24.50
C ARG A 125 1.09 5.74 -23.20
N ALA A 126 1.40 7.02 -23.01
CA ALA A 126 1.92 7.51 -21.75
C ALA A 126 0.96 7.13 -20.60
N TRP A 127 1.51 6.63 -19.50
CA TRP A 127 0.75 6.29 -18.28
C TRP A 127 -0.13 7.46 -17.85
N ASP A 128 0.43 8.66 -17.96
CA ASP A 128 -0.20 9.91 -17.65
C ASP A 128 -1.51 10.14 -18.43
N GLY A 129 -1.53 9.80 -19.71
CA GLY A 129 -2.72 9.92 -20.56
C GLY A 129 -3.76 8.83 -20.32
N ILE A 130 -3.38 7.71 -19.71
CA ILE A 130 -4.30 6.63 -19.33
C ILE A 130 -5.02 6.99 -18.03
N CYS A 131 -4.33 7.64 -17.10
CA CYS A 131 -4.89 8.04 -15.81
C CYS A 131 -5.96 9.12 -15.92
N LEU A 132 -5.94 9.92 -16.99
CA LEU A 132 -6.92 10.97 -17.23
C LEU A 132 -8.36 10.43 -17.34
N PRO A 133 -9.39 11.25 -17.05
CA PRO A 133 -10.77 10.84 -17.18
C PRO A 133 -11.16 10.52 -18.63
N LYS A 134 -12.22 9.72 -18.80
CA LYS A 134 -12.73 9.32 -20.12
C LYS A 134 -13.14 10.52 -20.99
N SER A 135 -13.57 11.62 -20.38
CA SER A 135 -13.93 12.87 -21.06
C SER A 135 -12.79 13.45 -21.90
N VAL A 136 -11.54 13.29 -21.46
CA VAL A 136 -10.34 13.74 -22.18
C VAL A 136 -9.61 12.58 -22.86
N ARG A 137 -10.37 11.55 -23.26
CA ARG A 137 -9.88 10.33 -23.93
C ARG A 137 -8.97 9.45 -23.08
N GLY A 138 -8.95 9.59 -21.75
CA GLY A 138 -8.24 8.68 -20.86
C GLY A 138 -9.08 7.47 -20.44
N ILE A 139 -8.55 6.63 -19.55
CA ILE A 139 -9.22 5.41 -19.05
C ILE A 139 -9.70 5.61 -17.60
N GLY A 140 -9.23 6.67 -16.93
CA GLY A 140 -9.59 7.03 -15.57
C GLY A 140 -8.92 6.15 -14.52
N LEU A 141 -7.73 5.62 -14.79
CA LEU A 141 -6.93 4.94 -13.77
C LEU A 141 -6.43 5.97 -12.75
N CYS A 142 -6.71 5.72 -11.46
CA CYS A 142 -6.28 6.62 -10.40
C CYS A 142 -4.74 6.65 -10.32
N ARG A 143 -4.15 7.85 -10.38
CA ARG A 143 -2.76 8.04 -9.94
C ARG A 143 -2.74 8.06 -8.43
N ILE A 144 -1.67 7.52 -7.87
CA ILE A 144 -1.52 7.46 -6.41
C ILE A 144 -0.89 8.76 -5.86
N HIS A 145 -0.45 9.67 -6.74
CA HIS A 145 0.28 10.89 -6.40
C HIS A 145 -0.58 12.19 -6.46
N ASP A 146 -1.90 12.09 -6.62
CA ASP A 146 -2.81 13.26 -6.52
C ASP A 146 -3.55 13.30 -5.19
#